data_AF-A0A7L2JYH8-F1
#
_entry.id   AF-A0A7L2JYH8-F1
#
_cell.length_a   1.000
_cell.length_b   1.000
_cell.length_c   1.000
_cell.angle_alpha   90.00
_cell.angle_beta   90.00
_cell.angle_gamma   90.00
#
_symmetry.space_group_name_H-M   'P 1'
#
loop_
_entity.id
_entity.type
_entity.pdbx_description
1 polymer ?
#
loop_
_entity_poly.entity_id
_entity_poly.type
_entity_poly.pdbx_seq_one_letter_code
_entity_poly.pdbx_strand_id
1 'polypeptide(L)'
;AAFSGLNNLEELDLSNNSLQNFEYGVLEDLYFLKILWLRENPWRCDYNIHYLFYWLKHHYNVHYNGLECKMPEEYKGWSLPIYPETFDLDKDDEEWERHKEQTVQTVKKQGVIVTVIG
;
A
#
# COMPACT_ATOMS: atom_id res chain seq x y z
N ALA A 1 -12.07 10.33 1.33
CA ALA A 1 -11.93 8.97 0.78
C ALA A 1 -13.28 8.26 0.76
N ALA A 2 -13.44 7.17 -0.02
CA ALA A 2 -14.71 6.48 -0.24
C ALA A 2 -15.36 5.92 1.05
N PHE A 3 -14.55 5.53 2.04
CA PHE A 3 -15.02 4.96 3.31
C PHE A 3 -14.87 5.90 4.50
N SER A 4 -14.71 7.20 4.23
CA SER A 4 -14.42 8.15 5.31
C SER A 4 -15.59 8.27 6.29
N GLY A 5 -15.27 8.26 7.58
CA GLY A 5 -16.24 8.32 8.69
C GLY A 5 -16.99 7.02 8.98
N LEU A 6 -16.69 5.91 8.30
CA LEU A 6 -17.29 4.60 8.55
C LEU A 6 -16.62 3.87 9.73
N ASN A 7 -16.49 4.56 10.86
CA ASN A 7 -15.68 4.12 11.99
C ASN A 7 -16.19 2.78 12.55
N ASN A 8 -17.51 2.62 12.68
CA ASN A 8 -18.13 1.45 13.32
C ASN A 8 -18.40 0.28 12.34
N LEU A 9 -17.85 0.31 11.13
CA LEU A 9 -18.08 -0.74 10.16
C LEU A 9 -17.32 -2.01 10.58
N GLU A 10 -18.03 -3.12 10.78
CA GLU A 10 -17.42 -4.40 11.17
C GLU A 10 -17.15 -5.33 9.98
N GLU A 11 -17.90 -5.19 8.90
CA GLU A 11 -17.80 -6.05 7.72
C GLU A 11 -17.91 -5.20 6.45
N LEU A 12 -16.98 -5.44 5.52
CA LEU A 12 -16.91 -4.77 4.23
C LEU A 12 -16.75 -5.81 3.13
N ASP A 13 -17.75 -5.90 2.25
CA ASP A 13 -17.70 -6.75 1.06
C ASP A 13 -17.41 -5.89 -0.18
N LEU A 14 -16.25 -6.13 -0.79
CA LEU A 14 -15.83 -5.53 -2.07
C LEU A 14 -15.62 -6.61 -3.14
N SER A 15 -16.17 -7.81 -2.93
CA SER A 15 -16.06 -8.90 -3.88
C SER A 15 -16.70 -8.54 -5.23
N ASN A 16 -16.22 -9.14 -6.31
CA ASN A 16 -16.77 -8.99 -7.66
C ASN A 16 -16.79 -7.54 -8.14
N ASN A 17 -15.67 -6.83 -7.93
CA ASN A 17 -15.43 -5.50 -8.45
C ASN A 17 -14.25 -5.51 -9.44
N SER A 18 -13.89 -4.34 -9.95
CA SER A 18 -12.73 -4.15 -10.84
C SER A 18 -11.55 -3.53 -10.11
N LEU A 19 -11.39 -3.82 -8.81
CA LEU A 19 -10.30 -3.27 -8.01
C LEU A 19 -8.99 -3.96 -8.39
N GLN A 20 -7.96 -3.15 -8.64
CA GLN A 20 -6.61 -3.64 -8.89
C GLN A 20 -5.69 -3.38 -7.69
N ASN A 21 -5.98 -2.34 -6.91
CA ASN A 21 -5.27 -1.92 -5.69
C ASN A 21 -6.20 -1.01 -4.87
N PHE A 22 -5.69 -0.52 -3.74
CA PHE A 22 -6.32 0.56 -2.98
C PHE A 22 -5.41 1.78 -2.98
N GLU A 23 -5.99 2.97 -3.16
CA GLU A 23 -5.28 4.21 -2.92
C GLU A 23 -4.92 4.35 -1.43
N TYR A 24 -3.80 5.03 -1.17
CA TYR A 24 -3.34 5.32 0.18
C TYR A 24 -4.43 6.06 0.97
N GLY A 25 -4.64 5.60 2.19
CA GLY A 25 -5.57 6.21 3.14
C GLY A 25 -7.04 5.83 2.97
N VAL A 26 -7.41 5.05 1.95
CA VAL A 26 -8.82 4.69 1.71
C VAL A 26 -9.44 3.89 2.86
N LEU A 27 -8.64 3.10 3.56
CA LEU A 27 -9.07 2.21 4.66
C LEU A 27 -8.74 2.78 6.06
N GLU A 28 -8.29 4.04 6.17
CA GLU A 28 -7.82 4.63 7.44
C GLU A 28 -8.90 4.74 8.52
N ASP A 29 -10.14 5.06 8.13
CA ASP A 29 -11.24 5.27 9.07
C ASP A 29 -11.91 3.94 9.49
N LEU A 30 -11.46 2.78 9.01
CA LEU A 30 -12.09 1.47 9.23
C LEU A 30 -11.60 0.78 10.52
N TYR A 31 -11.65 1.49 11.64
CA TYR A 31 -11.05 1.06 12.92
C TYR A 31 -11.63 -0.23 13.51
N PHE A 32 -12.93 -0.48 13.31
CA PHE A 32 -13.64 -1.62 13.89
C PHE A 32 -13.88 -2.75 12.91
N LEU A 33 -13.25 -2.71 11.72
CA LEU A 33 -13.41 -3.74 10.71
C LEU A 33 -12.87 -5.08 11.23
N LYS A 34 -13.63 -6.15 10.97
CA LYS A 34 -13.30 -7.53 11.33
C LYS A 34 -13.24 -8.42 10.11
N ILE A 35 -14.06 -8.15 9.10
CA ILE A 35 -14.17 -9.00 7.91
C ILE A 35 -14.07 -8.14 6.65
N LEU A 36 -13.19 -8.54 5.73
CA LEU A 36 -12.96 -7.88 4.45
C LEU A 36 -12.99 -8.89 3.30
N TRP A 37 -14.01 -8.83 2.45
CA TRP A 37 -14.16 -9.74 1.31
C TRP A 37 -13.63 -9.08 0.03
N LEU A 38 -12.65 -9.73 -0.63
CA LEU A 38 -11.93 -9.16 -1.78
C LEU A 38 -11.91 -10.07 -3.01
N ARG A 39 -12.71 -11.15 -2.97
CA ARG A 39 -12.75 -12.16 -4.05
C ARG A 39 -13.20 -11.57 -5.38
N GLU A 40 -12.85 -12.23 -6.47
CA GLU A 40 -13.28 -11.83 -7.82
C GLU A 40 -12.91 -10.39 -8.17
N ASN A 41 -11.70 -9.96 -7.81
CA ASN A 41 -11.12 -8.68 -8.24
C ASN A 41 -9.81 -8.93 -9.01
N PRO A 42 -9.51 -8.13 -10.05
CA PRO A 42 -8.30 -8.25 -10.84
C PRO A 42 -7.07 -7.66 -10.12
N TRP A 43 -6.72 -8.17 -8.94
CA TRP A 43 -5.62 -7.63 -8.14
C TRP A 43 -4.31 -7.60 -8.92
N ARG A 44 -3.71 -6.41 -8.96
CA ARG A 44 -2.43 -6.16 -9.60
C ARG A 44 -1.36 -6.06 -8.54
N CYS A 45 -0.55 -7.10 -8.45
CA CYS A 45 0.53 -7.23 -7.48
C CYS A 45 1.81 -6.56 -7.98
N ASP A 46 1.73 -5.23 -8.11
CA ASP A 46 2.87 -4.35 -8.33
C ASP A 46 3.08 -3.42 -7.13
N TYR A 47 3.90 -2.38 -7.28
CA TYR A 47 4.18 -1.41 -6.22
C TYR A 47 2.92 -0.83 -5.55
N ASN A 48 1.82 -0.65 -6.28
CA ASN A 48 0.62 0.01 -5.77
C ASN A 48 -0.17 -0.87 -4.78
N ILE A 49 0.06 -2.18 -4.75
CA ILE A 49 -0.62 -3.07 -3.79
C ILE A 49 -0.03 -2.95 -2.38
N HIS A 50 1.13 -2.32 -2.23
CA HIS A 50 1.87 -2.22 -0.96
C HIS A 50 1.00 -1.62 0.15
N TYR A 51 0.20 -0.59 -0.13
CA TYR A 51 -0.69 -0.01 0.89
C TYR A 51 -1.63 -1.05 1.52
N LEU A 52 -2.29 -1.86 0.70
CA LEU A 52 -3.21 -2.89 1.18
C LEU A 52 -2.48 -3.94 2.03
N PHE A 53 -1.31 -4.37 1.58
CA PHE A 53 -0.46 -5.30 2.34
C PHE A 53 -0.05 -4.72 3.69
N TYR A 54 0.44 -3.47 3.71
CA TYR A 54 0.84 -2.77 4.92
C TYR A 54 -0.34 -2.63 5.90
N TRP A 55 -1.52 -2.25 5.38
CA TRP A 55 -2.72 -2.11 6.18
C TRP A 55 -3.12 -3.46 6.82
N LEU A 56 -3.16 -4.55 6.05
CA LEU A 56 -3.48 -5.89 6.56
C LEU A 56 -2.46 -6.40 7.59
N LYS A 57 -1.17 -6.10 7.40
CA LYS A 57 -0.10 -6.45 8.36
C LYS A 57 -0.31 -5.79 9.72
N HIS A 58 -0.79 -4.54 9.76
CA HIS A 58 -1.06 -3.82 11.00
C HIS A 58 -2.43 -4.16 11.60
N HIS A 59 -3.38 -4.61 10.78
CA HIS A 59 -4.72 -4.99 11.20
C HIS A 59 -4.87 -6.51 11.24
N TYR A 60 -4.03 -7.18 12.03
CA TYR A 60 -3.96 -8.65 12.13
C TYR A 60 -5.27 -9.32 12.61
N ASN A 61 -6.18 -8.57 13.22
CA ASN A 61 -7.50 -9.05 13.64
C ASN A 61 -8.53 -9.05 12.49
N VAL A 62 -8.21 -8.46 11.34
CA VAL A 62 -9.10 -8.44 10.17
C VAL A 62 -8.94 -9.74 9.41
N HIS A 63 -10.03 -10.51 9.34
CA HIS A 63 -10.13 -11.66 8.47
C HIS A 63 -10.41 -11.19 7.04
N TYR A 64 -9.61 -11.67 6.09
CA TYR A 64 -9.78 -11.35 4.69
C TYR A 64 -9.69 -12.60 3.80
N ASN A 65 -10.25 -12.51 2.59
CA ASN A 65 -10.07 -13.53 1.57
C ASN A 65 -10.12 -12.94 0.15
N GLY A 66 -9.68 -13.73 -0.84
CA GLY A 66 -9.79 -13.35 -2.24
C GLY A 66 -8.71 -12.40 -2.76
N LEU A 67 -7.63 -12.23 -1.99
CA LEU A 67 -6.44 -11.49 -2.41
C LEU A 67 -5.47 -12.40 -3.17
N GLU A 68 -5.86 -12.75 -4.38
CA GLU A 68 -5.05 -13.49 -5.35
C GLU A 68 -4.66 -12.57 -6.51
N CYS A 69 -3.36 -12.47 -6.77
CA CYS A 69 -2.82 -11.71 -7.87
C CYS A 69 -3.33 -12.24 -9.21
N LYS A 70 -3.91 -11.36 -10.04
CA LYS A 70 -4.25 -11.65 -11.43
C LYS A 70 -3.21 -11.09 -12.41
N MET A 71 -2.45 -10.09 -11.98
CA MET A 71 -1.39 -9.44 -12.74
C MET A 71 -0.26 -9.01 -11.80
N PRO A 72 0.96 -8.78 -12.33
CA PRO A 72 1.40 -9.17 -13.66
C PRO A 72 1.54 -10.71 -13.77
N GLU A 73 1.81 -11.25 -14.96
CA GLU A 73 1.74 -12.72 -15.21
C GLU A 73 2.71 -13.51 -14.33
N GLU A 74 3.83 -12.89 -13.94
CA GLU A 74 4.86 -13.46 -13.06
C GLU A 74 4.32 -13.83 -11.68
N TYR A 75 3.35 -13.05 -11.17
CA TYR A 75 2.75 -13.25 -9.85
C TYR A 75 1.34 -13.79 -9.91
N LYS A 76 0.83 -14.12 -11.09
CA LYS A 76 -0.55 -14.59 -11.24
C LYS A 76 -0.81 -15.88 -10.47
N GLY A 77 -1.90 -15.91 -9.73
CA GLY A 77 -2.27 -17.01 -8.84
C GLY A 77 -1.60 -16.95 -7.46
N TRP A 78 -0.68 -16.01 -7.22
CA TRP A 78 -0.06 -15.85 -5.91
C TRP A 78 -1.02 -15.17 -4.94
N SER A 79 -1.08 -15.67 -3.71
CA SER A 79 -1.78 -14.99 -2.64
C SER A 79 -0.86 -13.98 -1.95
N LEU A 80 -1.37 -12.81 -1.62
CA LEU A 80 -0.59 -11.71 -1.01
C LEU A 80 0.10 -11.98 0.35
N PRO A 81 -0.27 -12.98 1.19
CA PRO A 81 0.57 -13.31 2.35
C PRO A 81 1.94 -13.91 1.98
N ILE A 82 2.18 -14.19 0.68
CA ILE A 82 3.45 -14.67 0.12
C ILE A 82 4.17 -13.58 -0.69
N TYR A 83 3.56 -12.39 -0.86
CA TYR A 83 4.28 -11.29 -1.50
C TYR A 83 5.45 -10.91 -0.60
N PRO A 84 6.68 -11.03 -1.10
CA PRO A 84 7.71 -11.49 -0.21
C PRO A 84 8.28 -10.29 0.53
N GLU A 85 8.83 -10.56 1.70
CA GLU A 85 9.85 -9.76 2.37
C GLU A 85 10.99 -9.32 1.42
N THR A 86 11.04 -9.80 0.17
CA THR A 86 11.96 -9.35 -0.89
C THR A 86 11.79 -7.89 -1.29
N PHE A 87 10.63 -7.27 -1.08
CA PHE A 87 10.54 -5.79 -1.23
C PHE A 87 11.09 -5.07 0.01
N ASP A 88 11.18 -5.77 1.15
CA ASP A 88 11.88 -5.33 2.35
C ASP A 88 13.40 -5.64 2.29
N LEU A 89 13.88 -6.37 1.27
CA LEU A 89 15.31 -6.68 1.07
C LEU A 89 16.08 -5.61 0.28
N ASP A 90 15.42 -4.58 -0.25
CA ASP A 90 16.10 -3.42 -0.85
C ASP A 90 16.38 -2.32 0.20
N LYS A 91 16.55 -2.71 1.48
CA LYS A 91 16.97 -1.80 2.57
C LYS A 91 18.48 -1.60 2.65
N ASP A 92 19.25 -2.23 1.77
CA ASP A 92 20.70 -2.04 1.65
C ASP A 92 21.14 -1.49 0.26
N ASP A 93 20.22 -0.94 -0.54
CA ASP A 93 20.59 -0.17 -1.72
C ASP A 93 20.61 1.34 -1.40
N GLU A 94 21.83 1.86 -1.15
CA GLU A 94 22.21 3.28 -1.05
C GLU A 94 21.81 4.15 -2.27
N GLU A 95 21.02 3.61 -3.20
CA GLU A 95 20.58 4.27 -4.43
C GLU A 95 19.27 5.06 -4.28
N TRP A 96 18.40 4.71 -3.32
CA TRP A 96 17.18 5.48 -3.05
C TRP A 96 17.47 6.86 -2.42
N GLU A 97 18.54 6.97 -1.62
CA GLU A 97 18.95 8.26 -1.03
C GLU A 97 19.59 9.22 -2.07
N ARG A 98 20.26 8.70 -3.11
CA ARG A 98 20.76 9.53 -4.23
C ARG A 98 19.65 10.19 -5.07
N HIS A 99 18.49 9.53 -5.20
CA HIS A 99 17.38 10.05 -5.99
C HIS A 99 16.54 11.10 -5.24
N LYS A 100 16.56 11.10 -3.90
CA LYS A 100 15.98 12.18 -3.09
C LYS A 100 16.78 13.49 -3.20
N GLU A 101 18.11 13.43 -3.28
CA GLU A 101 18.95 14.63 -3.44
C GLU A 101 18.77 15.32 -4.81
N GLN A 102 18.36 14.59 -5.86
CA GLN A 102 18.19 15.17 -7.20
C GLN A 102 16.86 15.90 -7.41
N THR A 103 15.83 15.65 -6.59
CA THR A 103 14.51 16.30 -6.73
C THR A 103 14.36 17.56 -5.88
N VAL A 104 15.28 17.83 -4.95
CA VAL A 104 15.40 19.13 -4.27
C VAL A 104 16.12 20.11 -5.19
N GLN A 105 15.34 20.88 -5.95
CA GLN A 105 15.86 22.07 -6.62
C GLN A 105 16.41 23.03 -5.57
N THR A 106 17.73 23.06 -5.41
CA THR A 106 18.38 24.21 -4.79
C THR A 106 18.24 25.38 -5.78
N VAL A 107 17.19 26.17 -5.64
CA VAL A 107 17.16 27.52 -6.20
C VAL A 107 18.23 28.30 -5.44
N LYS A 108 19.43 28.37 -6.01
CA LYS A 108 20.51 29.19 -5.49
C LYS A 108 20.16 30.65 -5.77
N LYS A 109 19.44 31.29 -4.86
CA LYS A 109 19.37 32.76 -4.81
C LYS A 109 20.13 33.24 -3.59
N GLN A 110 21.27 33.87 -3.85
CA GLN A 110 21.96 34.77 -2.91
C GLN A 110 22.42 34.15 -1.58
N GLY A 111 23.10 33.00 -1.66
CA GLY A 111 24.19 32.70 -0.73
C GLY A 111 23.84 32.45 0.74
N VAL A 112 22.69 31.86 1.05
CA VAL A 112 22.39 31.40 2.42
C VAL A 112 22.02 29.92 2.39
N ILE A 113 22.72 29.12 3.20
CA ILE A 113 22.40 27.71 3.48
C ILE A 113 21.50 27.70 4.71
N VAL A 114 20.31 27.12 4.61
CA VAL A 114 19.43 26.90 5.76
C VAL A 114 19.29 25.39 5.97
N THR A 115 19.79 24.92 7.11
CA THR A 115 19.62 23.54 7.57
C THR A 115 18.34 23.47 8.38
N VAL A 116 17.37 22.66 7.94
CA VAL A 116 16.27 22.23 8.82
C VAL A 116 16.60 20.82 9.29
N ILE A 117 16.79 20.72 10.59
CA ILE A 117 17.05 19.49 11.35
C ILE A 117 15.68 18.80 11.51
N GLY A 118 15.61 17.54 11.11
CA GLY A 118 14.38 16.72 11.18
C GLY A 118 13.90 16.46 12.60
#